data_AF-A0A258TUT2-F1
#
_entry.id   AF-A0A258TUT2-F1
#
_cell.length_a   1.000
_cell.length_b   1.000
_cell.length_c   1.000
_cell.angle_alpha   90.00
_cell.angle_beta   90.00
_cell.angle_gamma   90.00
#
_symmetry.space_group_name_H-M   'P 1'
#
loop_
_entity.id
_entity.type
_entity.pdbx_description
1 polymer ?
#
loop_
_entity_poly.entity_id
_entity_poly.type
_entity_poly.pdbx_seq_one_letter_code
_entity_poly.pdbx_strand_id
1 'polypeptide(L)' 'MNQYLALCQRIIDEGVWVENKRTGKKCLTVINADLTYDVANDVFPLVTTRKSFYKSAIAEMLGYLRGYDNAADFR' A
#
# COMPACT_ATOMS: atom_id res chain seq x y z
N MET A 1 -8.70 -6.27 8.68
CA MET A 1 -8.97 -6.41 7.23
C MET A 1 -10.15 -5.56 6.76
N ASN A 2 -11.27 -5.52 7.50
CA ASN A 2 -12.48 -4.80 7.10
C ASN A 2 -12.24 -3.32 6.77
N GLN A 3 -11.35 -2.62 7.49
CA GLN A 3 -11.00 -1.22 7.21
C GLN A 3 -10.40 -1.03 5.80
N TYR A 4 -9.52 -1.94 5.37
CA TYR A 4 -8.93 -1.90 4.03
C TYR A 4 -9.99 -2.08 2.93
N LEU A 5 -10.87 -3.09 3.09
CA LEU A 5 -11.94 -3.35 2.12
C LEU A 5 -12.97 -2.23 2.10
N ALA A 6 -13.32 -1.67 3.26
CA ALA A 6 -14.22 -0.53 3.36
C ALA A 6 -13.64 0.70 2.66
N LEU A 7 -12.33 0.95 2.78
CA LEU A 7 -11.67 2.01 2.03
C LEU A 7 -11.72 1.75 0.52
N CYS A 8 -11.43 0.53 0.07
CA CYS A 8 -11.54 0.17 -1.35
C CYS A 8 -12.95 0.42 -1.89
N GLN A 9 -13.99 0.04 -1.13
CA GLN A 9 -15.38 0.26 -1.51
C GLN A 9 -15.72 1.76 -1.56
N ARG A 10 -15.32 2.54 -0.54
CA ARG A 10 -15.48 4.00 -0.51
C ARG A 10 -14.84 4.69 -1.71
N ILE A 11 -13.66 4.24 -2.14
CA ILE A 11 -13.00 4.78 -3.35
C ILE A 11 -13.87 4.56 -4.58
N ILE A 12 -14.48 3.38 -4.72
CA ILE A 12 -15.33 3.04 -5.86
C ILE A 12 -16.63 3.87 -5.85
N ASP A 13 -17.25 4.01 -4.68
CA ASP A 13 -18.58 4.61 -4.57
C ASP A 13 -18.54 6.15 -4.53
N GLU A 14 -17.55 6.73 -3.85
CA GLU A 14 -17.50 8.17 -3.55
C GLU A 14 -16.33 8.90 -4.22
N GLY A 15 -15.40 8.18 -4.86
CA GLY A 15 -14.19 8.77 -5.38
C GLY A 15 -14.42 9.77 -6.51
N VAL A 16 -13.54 10.77 -6.61
CA VAL A 16 -13.52 11.76 -7.69
C VAL A 16 -12.39 11.44 -8.65
N TRP A 17 -12.66 11.56 -9.96
CA TRP A 17 -11.65 11.39 -10.99
C TRP A 17 -10.64 12.53 -10.99
N VAL A 18 -9.38 12.19 -10.77
CA VAL A 18 -8.25 13.12 -10.81
C VAL A 18 -7.29 12.70 -11.91
N GLU A 19 -6.89 13.63 -12.77
CA GLU A 19 -5.93 13.38 -13.84
C GLU A 19 -4.49 13.62 -13.38
N ASN A 20 -3.64 12.62 -13.55
CA ASN A 20 -2.21 12.75 -13.30
C ASN A 20 -1.51 13.44 -14.47
N LYS A 21 -1.06 14.68 -14.28
CA LYS A 21 -0.38 15.49 -15.31
C LYS A 21 0.90 14.86 -15.86
N ARG A 22 1.61 14.02 -15.08
CA ARG A 22 2.87 13.38 -15.50
C ARG A 22 2.62 12.18 -16.43
N THR A 23 1.52 11.47 -16.25
CA THR A 23 1.26 10.19 -16.96
C THR A 23 0.00 10.19 -17.83
N GLY A 24 -0.85 11.21 -17.72
CA GLY A 24 -2.15 11.32 -18.39
C GLY A 24 -3.20 10.32 -17.91
N LYS A 25 -2.94 9.60 -16.81
CA LYS A 25 -3.85 8.58 -16.27
C LYS A 25 -4.85 9.19 -15.29
N LYS A 26 -6.10 8.75 -15.34
CA LYS A 26 -7.14 9.11 -14.38
C LYS A 26 -7.12 8.14 -13.21
N CYS A 27 -7.12 8.69 -11.99
CA CYS A 27 -7.20 7.94 -10.74
C CYS A 27 -8.48 8.32 -10.00
N LEU A 28 -9.23 7.33 -9.54
CA LEU A 28 -10.37 7.54 -8.67
C LEU A 28 -9.86 7.77 -7.24
N THR A 29 -10.17 8.93 -6.66
CA THR A 29 -9.47 9.42 -5.46
C THR A 29 -10.45 9.90 -4.40
N VAL A 30 -10.20 9.56 -3.14
CA VAL A 30 -10.86 10.15 -1.97
C VAL A 30 -9.83 10.91 -1.14
N ILE A 31 -10.25 11.97 -0.44
CA ILE A 31 -9.38 12.71 0.47
C ILE A 31 -9.43 12.05 1.84
N ASN A 32 -8.23 11.74 2.34
CA ASN A 32 -7.94 11.16 3.65
C ASN A 32 -8.59 9.77 3.94
N ALA A 33 -7.80 8.91 4.57
CA ALA A 33 -8.25 7.65 5.13
C ALA A 33 -7.25 7.18 6.19
N ASP A 34 -7.72 6.98 7.41
CA ASP A 34 -6.92 6.49 8.52
C ASP A 34 -7.22 5.01 8.75
N LEU A 35 -6.18 4.20 8.89
CA LEU A 35 -6.30 2.77 9.14
C LEU A 35 -5.48 2.42 10.38
N THR A 36 -6.10 1.70 11.32
CA THR A 36 -5.44 1.26 12.55
C THR A 36 -5.31 -0.26 12.55
N TYR A 37 -4.12 -0.76 12.83
CA TYR A 37 -3.82 -2.19 12.87
C TYR A 37 -3.24 -2.57 14.22
N ASP A 38 -3.73 -3.68 14.79
CA ASP A 38 -3.13 -4.30 15.95
C ASP A 38 -1.88 -5.09 15.53
N VAL A 39 -0.79 -4.85 16.25
CA VAL A 39 0.52 -5.51 16.06
C VAL A 39 1.00 -6.20 17.34
N ALA A 40 0.15 -6.27 18.38
CA ALA A 40 0.42 -7.05 19.57
C ALA A 40 0.42 -8.56 19.25
N ASN A 41 1.00 -9.37 20.14
CA ASN A 41 0.99 -10.83 20.04
C ASN A 41 1.49 -11.36 18.68
N ASP A 42 2.54 -10.75 18.13
CA ASP A 42 3.16 -11.10 16.85
C ASP A 42 2.20 -11.06 15.65
N VAL A 43 1.12 -10.28 15.74
CA VAL A 43 0.16 -10.10 14.65
C VAL A 43 0.78 -9.20 13.57
N PHE A 44 0.99 -9.78 12.37
CA PHE A 44 1.42 -9.04 11.20
C PHE A 44 0.22 -8.70 10.30
N PRO A 45 -0.14 -7.42 10.10
CA PRO A 45 -1.36 -7.00 9.41
C PRO A 45 -1.25 -7.09 7.88
N LEU A 46 -0.95 -8.28 7.36
CA LEU A 46 -0.86 -8.53 5.93
C LEU A 46 -2.25 -8.73 5.31
N VAL A 47 -2.48 -8.14 4.13
CA VAL A 47 -3.71 -8.36 3.36
C VAL A 47 -3.81 -9.83 2.94
N THR A 48 -4.93 -10.48 3.28
CA THR A 48 -5.20 -11.90 3.01
C THR A 48 -6.21 -12.13 1.89
N THR A 49 -7.01 -11.13 1.52
CA THR A 49 -7.97 -11.21 0.40
C THR A 49 -7.31 -11.24 -0.98
N ARG A 50 -6.00 -10.97 -1.02
CA ARG A 50 -5.12 -11.19 -2.17
C ARG A 50 -3.75 -11.60 -1.68
N LYS A 51 -3.02 -12.36 -2.49
CA LYS A 51 -1.64 -12.73 -2.20
C LYS A 51 -0.75 -11.50 -2.23
N SER A 52 -0.12 -11.19 -1.10
CA SER A 52 0.85 -10.10 -0.98
C SER A 52 2.27 -10.59 -1.33
N PHE A 53 3.07 -9.70 -1.94
CA PHE A 53 4.46 -10.03 -2.31
C PHE A 53 5.42 -9.72 -1.15
N TYR A 54 5.20 -10.38 -0.01
CA TYR A 54 5.80 -10.02 1.27
C TYR A 54 7.33 -10.16 1.30
N LYS A 55 7.91 -11.13 0.58
CA LYS A 55 9.37 -11.35 0.57
C LYS A 55 10.12 -10.12 0.07
N SER A 56 9.68 -9.55 -1.05
CA SER A 56 10.30 -8.35 -1.60
C SER A 56 10.03 -7.12 -0.75
N ALA A 57 8.85 -6.99 -0.13
CA ALA A 57 8.59 -5.89 0.80
C ALA A 57 9.54 -5.91 2.01
N ILE A 58 9.82 -7.10 2.58
CA ILE A 58 10.80 -7.25 3.66
C ILE A 58 12.22 -6.94 3.16
N ALA A 59 12.61 -7.48 2.00
CA ALA A 59 13.93 -7.22 1.42
C ALA A 59 14.17 -5.73 1.12
N GLU A 60 13.14 -5.04 0.61
CA GLU A 60 13.17 -3.60 0.36
C GLU A 60 13.39 -2.81 1.66
N MET A 61 12.65 -3.14 2.73
CA MET A 61 12.84 -2.54 4.05
C MET A 61 14.26 -2.77 4.60
N LEU A 62 14.82 -3.98 4.41
CA LEU A 62 16.20 -4.28 4.81
C LEU A 62 17.22 -3.45 4.01
N GLY A 63 17.01 -3.26 2.71
CA GLY A 63 17.89 -2.41 1.89
C GLY A 63 17.84 -0.94 2.32
N TYR A 64 16.66 -0.42 2.69
CA TYR A 64 16.54 0.93 3.27
C TYR A 64 17.31 1.06 4.57
N LEU A 65 17.20 0.09 5.49
CA LEU A 65 17.97 0.08 6.74
C LEU A 65 19.49 -0.01 6.51
N ARG A 66 19.92 -0.58 5.39
CA ARG A 66 21.33 -0.64 4.97
C ARG A 66 21.80 0.59 4.20
N GLY A 67 20.89 1.51 3.84
CA GLY A 67 21.20 2.71 3.08
C GLY A 67 21.47 2.46 1.60
N TYR A 68 20.92 1.39 1.02
CA TYR A 68 21.03 1.16 -0.43
C TYR A 68 20.27 2.25 -1.20
N ASP A 69 20.91 2.80 -2.22
CA ASP A 69 20.38 3.84 -3.10
C ASP A 69 20.36 3.41 -4.58
N ASN A 70 20.88 2.21 -4.90
CA ASN A 70 20.87 1.64 -6.24
C ASN A 70 19.92 0.44 -6.34
N ALA A 71 19.03 0.46 -7.33
CA ALA A 71 18.09 -0.64 -7.60
C ALA A 71 18.78 -1.97 -7.92
N ALA A 72 20.03 -1.95 -8.39
CA ALA A 72 20.81 -3.15 -8.63
C ALA A 72 21.06 -3.98 -7.36
N ASP A 73 21.10 -3.33 -6.19
CA ASP A 73 21.34 -3.99 -4.89
C ASP A 73 20.11 -4.74 -4.36
N PHE A 74 18.94 -4.57 -5.00
CA PHE A 74 17.67 -5.22 -4.66
C PHE A 74 17.31 -6.36 -5.63
N ARG A 75 18.21 -6.73 -6.54
CA ARG A 75 17.99 -7.79 -7.54
C ARG A 75 18.24 -9.19 -6.99
#